data_AF-A0A8C5PFA7-F1
#
_entry.id   AF-A0A8C5PFA7-F1
#
_cell.length_a   1.000
_cell.length_b   1.000
_cell.length_c   1.000
_cell.angle_alpha   90.00
_cell.angle_beta   90.00
_cell.angle_gamma   90.00
#
_symmetry.space_group_name_H-M   'P 1'
#
loop_
_entity.id
_entity.type
_entity.pdbx_description
1 polymer ?
#
loop_
_entity_poly.entity_id
_entity_poly.type
_entity_poly.pdbx_seq_one_letter_code
_entity_poly.pdbx_strand_id
1 'polypeptide(L)'
;MPILNYCSYVQWVQGSDVVIAQDRSNLCVWYNIDSPERVNTNPIKGDIVNVERSEGKTNVLVMDGINMVTYMLDEELIEFGTAIDDGDYYRAAAFLENLEMSSETESMWRSLSKLCLESEHINVAERCFSALGDVAKAKFLHETYEMAEAMAGEHGGDGMAFYKVRARLAMLSKDYKLAEMIFLEQSAVMEAMEMYQELHMWENSISLAKAMGHPELENMRHRYLQYLTDSKQEERAGEVREQEGDYITAVNLYLRAGLSAKAARLCMSSEQLLSDPDLITRVTTALIKGDFYERAGNLLEKANNSRRALECYCKGNAFKSAVDLARIAFPAEVVKLEESWGDFLVQQKQHDAAINHYIEAGCSVKAIEAALAARQWKKAIHIMELQEPNSVSSFYLRVAQHYASTQEYEVRATNGGSVLSVCPYPLSDSLPVSLSDSLPVSLSDSLPVSLSDSLPVSLSDSLPVSLSDSLPVSLSDSLPVSLYV
;
A
#
# COMPACT_ATOMS: atom_id res chain seq x y z
N MET A 1 -2.90 28.01 1.05
CA MET A 1 -2.87 29.29 1.78
C MET A 1 -3.34 29.04 3.21
N PRO A 2 -2.50 29.24 4.23
CA PRO A 2 -2.97 29.31 5.61
C PRO A 2 -3.96 30.47 5.70
N ILE A 3 -5.19 30.16 6.07
CA ILE A 3 -6.26 31.14 6.20
C ILE A 3 -6.05 31.81 7.57
N LEU A 4 -5.85 33.13 7.59
CA LEU A 4 -5.89 33.88 8.85
C LEU A 4 -7.26 33.66 9.51
N ASN A 5 -7.25 33.32 10.80
CA ASN A 5 -8.49 33.05 11.55
C ASN A 5 -9.39 34.29 11.67
N TYR A 6 -8.80 35.48 11.59
CA TYR A 6 -9.49 36.75 11.55
C TYR A 6 -8.69 37.73 10.68
N CYS A 7 -9.32 38.33 9.67
CA CYS A 7 -8.67 39.29 8.77
C CYS A 7 -9.55 40.53 8.69
N SER A 8 -9.03 41.66 9.20
CA SER A 8 -9.74 42.95 9.23
C SER A 8 -9.31 43.88 8.10
N TYR A 9 -8.11 43.66 7.58
CA TYR A 9 -7.52 44.42 6.47
C TYR A 9 -6.67 43.49 5.62
N VAL A 10 -6.67 43.68 4.30
CA VAL A 10 -5.75 43.02 3.37
C VAL A 10 -5.46 43.92 2.18
N GLN A 11 -4.18 44.08 1.81
CA GLN A 11 -3.77 44.84 0.64
C GLN A 11 -2.43 44.32 0.10
N TRP A 12 -2.28 44.36 -1.22
CA TRP A 12 -1.01 44.20 -1.91
C TRP A 12 -0.22 45.51 -1.87
N VAL A 13 1.10 45.43 -1.63
CA VAL A 13 1.98 46.58 -1.79
C VAL A 13 2.01 46.96 -3.27
N GLN A 14 1.89 48.26 -3.57
CA GLN A 14 1.88 48.70 -4.96
C GLN A 14 3.26 48.46 -5.62
N GLY A 15 3.25 47.72 -6.74
CA GLY A 15 4.44 47.40 -7.51
C GLY A 15 5.36 46.37 -6.83
N SER A 16 4.80 45.46 -6.03
CA SER A 16 5.53 44.35 -5.41
C SER A 16 4.56 43.22 -5.04
N ASP A 17 5.04 41.98 -5.09
CA ASP A 17 4.32 40.75 -4.69
C ASP A 17 4.18 40.56 -3.16
N VAL A 18 4.29 41.63 -2.38
CA VAL A 18 4.19 41.60 -0.92
C VAL A 18 2.76 41.81 -0.48
N VAL A 19 2.24 40.89 0.34
CA VAL A 19 0.88 40.96 0.91
C VAL A 19 0.94 41.42 2.35
N ILE A 20 0.05 42.34 2.71
CA ILE A 20 -0.12 42.82 4.07
C ILE A 20 -1.54 42.52 4.51
N ALA A 21 -1.69 41.97 5.71
CA ALA A 21 -2.99 41.79 6.35
C ALA A 21 -2.95 42.13 7.84
N GLN A 22 -4.12 42.35 8.42
CA GLN A 22 -4.28 42.54 9.86
C GLN A 22 -5.08 41.40 10.48
N ASP A 23 -4.44 40.67 11.42
CA ASP A 23 -5.10 39.73 12.32
C ASP A 23 -5.18 40.33 13.74
N ARG A 24 -6.36 40.81 14.10
CA ARG A 24 -6.64 41.47 15.38
C ARG A 24 -5.67 42.64 15.63
N SER A 25 -4.72 42.47 16.54
CA SER A 25 -3.71 43.47 16.91
C SER A 25 -2.35 43.19 16.27
N ASN A 26 -2.29 42.37 15.22
CA ASN A 26 -1.05 41.98 14.57
C ASN A 26 -1.07 42.38 13.09
N LEU A 27 0.01 42.99 12.65
CA LEU A 27 0.37 43.20 11.25
C LEU A 27 1.06 41.94 10.74
N CYS A 28 0.43 41.29 9.78
CA CYS A 28 0.96 40.11 9.09
C CYS A 28 1.48 40.53 7.72
N VAL A 29 2.75 40.28 7.44
CA VAL A 29 3.40 40.61 6.17
C VAL A 29 3.98 39.34 5.55
N TRP A 30 3.61 39.07 4.31
CA TRP A 30 4.18 38.01 3.50
C TRP A 30 5.08 38.63 2.43
N TYR A 31 6.39 38.48 2.63
CA TYR A 31 7.39 38.92 1.65
C TYR A 31 7.61 37.90 0.52
N ASN A 32 7.16 36.66 0.72
CA ASN A 32 7.20 35.60 -0.29
C ASN A 32 5.88 34.84 -0.28
N ILE A 33 5.12 34.92 -1.37
CA ILE A 33 3.80 34.28 -1.52
C ILE A 33 3.93 32.75 -1.61
N ASP A 34 5.05 32.25 -2.15
CA ASP A 34 5.28 30.82 -2.35
C ASP A 34 5.52 30.07 -1.03
N SER A 35 5.81 30.79 0.05
CA SER A 35 5.97 30.25 1.41
C SER A 35 4.99 30.90 2.38
N PRO A 36 3.67 30.68 2.21
CA PRO A 36 2.66 31.44 2.93
C PRO A 36 2.61 31.12 4.44
N GLU A 37 3.27 30.06 4.89
CA GLU A 37 3.53 29.75 6.30
C GLU A 37 4.54 30.70 6.97
N ARG A 38 5.38 31.40 6.19
CA ARG A 38 6.41 32.32 6.68
C ARG A 38 5.90 33.75 6.76
N VAL A 39 4.92 33.96 7.62
CA VAL A 39 4.33 35.29 7.88
C VAL A 39 5.16 36.06 8.91
N ASN A 40 5.62 37.25 8.56
CA ASN A 40 6.22 38.16 9.53
C ASN A 40 5.10 38.84 10.31
N THR A 41 5.05 38.63 11.62
CA THR A 41 3.94 39.07 12.48
C THR A 41 4.43 40.09 13.49
N ASN A 42 4.05 41.34 13.30
CA ASN A 42 4.44 42.46 14.15
C ASN A 42 3.24 42.97 14.94
N PRO A 43 3.32 43.13 16.27
CA PRO A 43 2.22 43.67 17.04
C PRO A 43 2.01 45.16 16.71
N ILE A 44 0.76 45.53 16.40
CA ILE A 44 0.34 46.91 16.12
C ILE A 44 -0.74 47.36 17.10
N LYS A 45 -0.86 48.68 17.28
CA LYS A 45 -1.91 49.29 18.10
C LYS A 45 -2.82 50.12 17.19
N GLY A 46 -4.07 49.68 17.04
CA GLY A 46 -5.04 50.29 16.14
C GLY A 46 -5.32 49.45 14.89
N ASP A 47 -6.07 50.03 13.95
CA ASP A 47 -6.49 49.37 12.71
C ASP A 47 -5.73 49.91 11.50
N ILE A 48 -5.31 49.03 10.59
CA ILE A 48 -4.65 49.43 9.34
C ILE A 48 -5.65 50.15 8.45
N VAL A 49 -5.26 51.33 7.96
CA VAL A 49 -6.08 52.17 7.09
C VAL A 49 -5.59 52.14 5.65
N ASN A 50 -4.28 52.24 5.45
CA ASN A 50 -3.68 52.29 4.11
C ASN A 50 -2.21 51.83 4.14
N VAL A 51 -1.70 51.45 2.98
CA VAL A 51 -0.28 51.19 2.73
C VAL A 51 0.18 52.16 1.65
N GLU A 52 1.20 52.97 1.98
CA GLU A 52 1.75 53.98 1.07
C GLU A 52 3.22 53.70 0.80
N ARG A 53 3.62 53.77 -0.47
CA ARG A 53 5.02 53.70 -0.90
C ARG A 53 5.45 55.10 -1.34
N SER A 54 6.37 55.71 -0.60
CA SER A 54 6.87 57.06 -0.87
C SER A 54 8.39 57.10 -0.69
N GLU A 55 9.11 57.69 -1.65
CA GLU A 55 10.58 57.88 -1.61
C GLU A 55 11.38 56.57 -1.39
N GLY A 56 10.91 55.44 -1.95
CA GLY A 56 11.59 54.14 -1.80
C GLY A 56 11.46 53.55 -0.39
N LYS A 57 10.40 53.91 0.33
CA LYS A 57 10.02 53.28 1.60
C LYS A 57 8.56 52.91 1.59
N THR A 58 8.27 51.71 2.05
CA THR A 58 6.90 51.21 2.19
C THR A 58 6.43 51.33 3.64
N ASN A 59 5.36 52.10 3.84
CA ASN A 59 4.84 52.50 5.13
C ASN A 59 3.40 52.01 5.31
N VAL A 60 3.13 51.33 6.42
CA VAL A 60 1.78 50.93 6.83
C VAL A 60 1.22 51.98 7.78
N LEU A 61 0.08 52.58 7.41
CA LEU A 61 -0.61 53.59 8.20
C LEU A 61 -1.66 52.92 9.08
N VAL A 62 -1.49 53.03 10.40
CA VAL A 62 -2.36 52.44 11.42
C VAL A 62 -3.01 53.55 12.23
N MET A 63 -4.33 53.46 12.44
CA MET A 63 -5.10 54.42 13.21
C MET A 63 -5.36 53.91 14.63
N ASP A 64 -4.78 54.57 15.62
CA ASP A 64 -5.02 54.32 17.05
C ASP A 64 -5.92 55.42 17.62
N GLY A 65 -7.24 55.20 17.55
CA GLY A 65 -8.26 56.16 17.96
C GLY A 65 -8.32 57.38 17.02
N ILE A 66 -7.60 58.46 17.37
CA ILE A 66 -7.52 59.72 16.59
C ILE A 66 -6.11 59.93 16.02
N ASN A 67 -5.12 59.17 16.49
CA ASN A 67 -3.73 59.32 16.08
C ASN A 67 -3.39 58.34 14.95
N MET A 68 -2.59 58.80 13.99
CA MET A 68 -2.04 57.96 12.93
C MET A 68 -0.60 57.58 13.27
N VAL A 69 -0.32 56.28 13.30
CA VAL A 69 0.99 55.69 13.58
C VAL A 69 1.47 54.99 12.31
N THR A 70 2.74 55.21 11.96
CA THR A 70 3.36 54.62 10.77
C THR A 70 4.30 53.49 11.17
N TYR A 71 4.11 52.32 10.56
CA TYR A 71 5.01 51.17 10.69
C TYR A 71 5.77 51.01 9.38
N MET A 72 7.10 51.07 9.44
CA MET A 72 7.97 50.87 8.26
C MET A 72 8.16 49.38 8.00
N LEU A 73 8.05 48.98 6.74
CA LEU A 73 8.38 47.64 6.29
C LEU A 73 9.84 47.53 5.90
N ASP A 74 10.29 46.30 5.71
CA ASP A 74 11.63 46.00 5.25
C ASP A 74 11.71 46.20 3.73
N GLU A 75 12.28 47.32 3.29
CA GLU A 75 12.40 47.64 1.87
C GLU A 75 13.33 46.65 1.15
N GLU A 76 14.30 46.04 1.83
CA GLU A 76 15.25 45.10 1.21
C GLU A 76 14.53 43.83 0.73
N LEU A 77 13.52 43.37 1.47
CA LEU A 77 12.68 42.22 1.10
C LEU A 77 11.65 42.56 0.02
N ILE A 78 11.11 43.78 0.04
CA ILE A 78 10.16 44.27 -0.98
C ILE A 78 10.86 44.43 -2.33
N GLU A 79 12.08 44.95 -2.30
CA GLU A 79 12.90 45.18 -3.47
C GLU A 79 13.38 43.86 -4.11
N PHE A 80 13.65 42.83 -3.29
CA PHE A 80 13.89 41.48 -3.77
C PHE A 80 12.70 40.91 -4.55
N GLY A 81 11.47 41.02 -4.01
CA GLY A 81 10.26 40.59 -4.70
C GLY A 81 10.04 41.34 -6.01
N THR A 82 10.20 42.68 -5.97
CA THR A 82 10.10 43.53 -7.16
C THR A 82 11.11 43.13 -8.25
N ALA A 83 12.35 42.82 -7.87
CA ALA A 83 13.38 42.39 -8.81
C ALA A 83 13.09 41.02 -9.45
N ILE A 84 12.44 40.11 -8.72
CA ILE A 84 11.95 38.84 -9.27
C ILE A 84 10.83 39.09 -10.28
N ASP A 85 9.86 39.94 -9.96
CA ASP A 85 8.71 40.25 -10.82
C ASP A 85 9.14 40.92 -12.13
N ASP A 86 10.17 41.78 -12.06
CA ASP A 86 10.79 42.42 -13.22
C ASP A 86 11.65 41.46 -14.07
N GLY A 87 11.90 40.23 -13.58
CA GLY A 87 12.80 39.25 -14.21
C GLY A 87 14.29 39.62 -14.13
N ASP A 88 14.66 40.59 -13.29
CA ASP A 88 16.05 41.02 -13.08
C ASP A 88 16.70 40.22 -11.95
N TYR A 89 17.05 38.97 -12.27
CA TYR A 89 17.62 38.04 -11.31
C TYR A 89 19.00 38.45 -10.79
N TYR A 90 19.78 39.23 -11.55
CA TYR A 90 21.07 39.74 -11.09
C TYR A 90 20.89 40.75 -9.97
N ARG A 91 19.91 41.64 -10.12
CA ARG A 91 19.55 42.61 -9.09
C ARG A 91 19.04 41.88 -7.85
N ALA A 92 18.17 40.88 -8.01
CA ALA A 92 17.70 40.05 -6.90
C ALA A 92 18.85 39.34 -6.15
N ALA A 93 19.81 38.75 -6.87
CA ALA A 93 20.98 38.10 -6.27
C ALA A 93 21.90 39.09 -5.54
N ALA A 94 22.15 40.27 -6.11
CA ALA A 94 22.97 41.30 -5.49
C ALA A 94 22.38 41.82 -4.18
N PHE A 95 21.04 41.86 -4.06
CA PHE A 95 20.38 42.19 -2.79
C PHE A 95 20.61 41.10 -1.75
N LEU A 96 20.38 39.83 -2.10
CA LEU A 96 20.55 38.73 -1.17
C LEU A 96 22.01 38.56 -0.69
N GLU A 97 23.01 38.95 -1.49
CA GLU A 97 24.43 38.94 -1.09
C GLU A 97 24.77 39.95 0.01
N ASN A 98 24.00 41.04 0.12
CA ASN A 98 24.19 42.04 1.17
C ASN A 98 23.51 41.65 2.50
N LEU A 99 22.67 40.61 2.49
CA LEU A 99 21.94 40.13 3.67
C LEU A 99 22.72 39.03 4.39
N GLU A 100 22.60 38.99 5.72
CA GLU A 100 23.13 37.87 6.49
C GLU A 100 22.34 36.57 6.21
N MET A 101 23.03 35.44 6.26
CA MET A 101 22.41 34.12 6.07
C MET A 101 21.51 33.76 7.26
N SER A 102 20.21 33.95 7.06
CA SER A 102 19.10 33.61 7.95
C SER A 102 18.22 32.54 7.28
N SER A 103 17.27 31.99 8.03
CA SER A 103 16.37 30.97 7.49
C SER A 103 15.47 31.52 6.36
N GLU A 104 15.19 32.80 6.43
CA GLU A 104 14.43 33.61 5.48
C GLU A 104 15.25 33.86 4.21
N THR A 105 16.50 34.34 4.34
CA THR A 105 17.38 34.55 3.17
C THR A 105 17.74 33.25 2.47
N GLU A 106 17.90 32.14 3.20
CA GLU A 106 18.07 30.82 2.60
C GLU A 106 16.86 30.41 1.73
N SER A 107 15.62 30.71 2.15
CA SER A 107 14.44 30.41 1.31
C SER A 107 14.32 31.30 0.09
N MET A 108 14.74 32.56 0.19
CA MET A 108 14.77 33.49 -0.93
C MET A 108 15.82 33.04 -1.96
N TRP A 109 17.02 32.66 -1.50
CA TRP A 109 18.05 32.05 -2.35
C TRP A 109 17.57 30.78 -3.06
N ARG A 110 16.82 29.91 -2.37
CA ARG A 110 16.23 28.71 -2.98
C ARG A 110 15.19 29.06 -4.05
N SER A 111 14.30 30.01 -3.75
CA SER A 111 13.27 30.46 -4.69
C SER A 111 13.90 31.08 -5.94
N LEU A 112 14.86 31.98 -5.76
CA LEU A 112 15.63 32.59 -6.83
C LEU A 112 16.37 31.54 -7.67
N SER A 113 17.02 30.56 -7.03
CA SER A 113 17.72 29.49 -7.75
C SER A 113 16.80 28.68 -8.66
N LYS A 114 15.56 28.42 -8.22
CA LYS A 114 14.56 27.68 -9.00
C LYS A 114 14.10 28.51 -10.21
N LEU A 115 13.75 29.78 -9.99
CA LEU A 115 13.34 30.69 -11.05
C LEU A 115 14.44 30.90 -12.10
N CYS A 116 15.70 31.03 -11.66
CA CYS A 116 16.84 31.16 -12.56
C CYS A 116 17.04 29.89 -13.41
N LEU A 117 16.79 28.70 -12.86
CA LEU A 117 16.86 27.46 -13.65
C LEU A 117 15.71 27.35 -14.66
N GLU A 118 14.49 27.76 -14.29
CA GLU A 118 13.32 27.77 -15.18
C GLU A 118 13.46 28.78 -16.34
N SER A 119 14.16 29.89 -16.10
CA SER A 119 14.44 30.94 -17.08
C SER A 119 15.81 30.79 -17.76
N GLU A 120 16.51 29.67 -17.54
CA GLU A 120 17.81 29.33 -18.14
C GLU A 120 18.96 30.32 -17.82
N HIS A 121 18.82 31.13 -16.76
CA HIS A 121 19.88 32.00 -16.23
C HIS A 121 20.86 31.23 -15.33
N ILE A 122 21.69 30.39 -15.94
CA ILE A 122 22.64 29.46 -15.28
C ILE A 122 23.60 30.16 -14.31
N ASN A 123 24.13 31.31 -14.70
CA ASN A 123 25.15 32.00 -13.91
C ASN A 123 24.60 32.63 -12.62
N VAL A 124 23.38 33.14 -12.65
CA VAL A 124 22.69 33.57 -11.42
C VAL A 124 22.33 32.36 -10.57
N ALA A 125 21.89 31.26 -11.18
CA ALA A 125 21.64 30.01 -10.46
C ALA A 125 22.91 29.47 -9.77
N GLU A 126 24.08 29.52 -10.44
CA GLU A 126 25.38 29.16 -9.87
C GLU A 126 25.71 29.99 -8.63
N ARG A 127 25.50 31.32 -8.70
CA ARG A 127 25.67 32.22 -7.54
C ARG A 127 24.74 31.83 -6.40
N CYS A 128 23.48 31.53 -6.70
CA CYS A 128 22.50 31.10 -5.69
C CYS A 128 22.94 29.81 -4.99
N PHE A 129 23.35 28.77 -5.75
CA PHE A 129 23.80 27.51 -5.15
C PHE A 129 25.11 27.67 -4.39
N SER A 130 25.99 28.57 -4.83
CA SER A 130 27.21 28.92 -4.10
C SER A 130 26.89 29.59 -2.75
N ALA A 131 25.95 30.53 -2.72
CA ALA A 131 25.48 31.17 -1.50
C ALA A 131 24.79 30.19 -0.54
N LEU A 132 24.04 29.21 -1.08
CA LEU A 132 23.41 28.13 -0.31
C LEU A 132 24.40 27.06 0.18
N GLY A 133 25.66 27.08 -0.27
CA GLY A 133 26.67 26.07 0.06
C GLY A 133 26.52 24.73 -0.69
N ASP A 134 25.69 24.67 -1.73
CA ASP A 134 25.54 23.48 -2.60
C ASP A 134 26.67 23.47 -3.65
N VAL A 135 27.88 23.15 -3.19
CA VAL A 135 29.11 23.16 -4.01
C VAL A 135 29.00 22.22 -5.22
N ALA A 136 28.27 21.10 -5.09
CA ALA A 136 28.11 20.13 -6.16
C ALA A 136 27.30 20.72 -7.32
N LYS A 137 26.14 21.34 -7.04
CA LYS A 137 25.34 22.00 -8.08
C LYS A 137 26.02 23.24 -8.64
N ALA A 138 26.64 24.05 -7.78
CA ALA A 138 27.39 25.21 -8.24
C ALA A 138 28.49 24.81 -9.23
N LYS A 139 29.30 23.81 -8.89
CA LYS A 139 30.33 23.28 -9.78
C LYS A 139 29.74 22.70 -11.08
N PHE A 140 28.66 21.93 -10.99
CA PHE A 140 28.01 21.36 -12.18
C PHE A 140 27.48 22.44 -13.13
N LEU A 141 26.86 23.50 -12.59
CA LEU A 141 26.38 24.65 -13.36
C LEU A 141 27.52 25.44 -13.98
N HIS A 142 28.60 25.67 -13.22
CA HIS A 142 29.81 26.33 -13.71
C HIS A 142 30.40 25.61 -14.92
N GLU A 143 30.64 24.30 -14.83
CA GLU A 143 31.13 23.49 -15.95
C GLU A 143 30.16 23.49 -17.15
N THR A 144 28.85 23.55 -16.87
CA THR A 144 27.82 23.61 -17.92
C THR A 144 27.83 24.97 -18.64
N TYR A 145 28.07 26.05 -17.89
CA TYR A 145 28.19 27.40 -18.42
C TYR A 145 29.47 27.58 -19.24
N GLU A 146 30.62 27.13 -18.74
CA GLU A 146 31.88 27.16 -19.50
C GLU A 146 31.76 26.36 -20.81
N MET A 147 31.07 25.22 -20.78
CA MET A 147 30.76 24.46 -21.99
C MET A 147 29.89 25.28 -22.96
N ALA A 148 28.84 25.94 -22.47
CA ALA A 148 28.00 26.80 -23.31
C ALA A 148 28.81 27.94 -23.95
N GLU A 149 29.67 28.63 -23.20
CA GLU A 149 30.51 29.70 -23.74
C GLU A 149 31.51 29.20 -24.79
N ALA A 150 32.17 28.07 -24.53
CA ALA A 150 33.10 27.47 -25.48
C ALA A 150 32.39 27.12 -26.81
N MET A 151 31.21 26.51 -26.72
CA MET A 151 30.43 26.12 -27.90
C MET A 151 29.88 27.33 -28.67
N ALA A 152 29.47 28.39 -27.96
CA ALA A 152 29.08 29.66 -28.58
C ALA A 152 30.24 30.29 -29.37
N GLY A 153 31.45 30.22 -28.83
CA GLY A 153 32.67 30.72 -29.49
C GLY A 153 33.06 29.93 -30.74
N GLU A 154 32.90 28.59 -30.72
CA GLU A 154 33.28 27.72 -31.83
C GLU A 154 32.26 27.68 -32.98
N HIS A 155 30.97 27.57 -32.66
CA HIS A 155 29.91 27.31 -33.65
C HIS A 155 29.15 28.58 -34.06
N GLY A 156 29.26 29.65 -33.27
CA GLY A 156 28.49 30.88 -33.42
C GLY A 156 27.02 30.69 -33.05
N GLY A 157 26.46 31.65 -32.30
CA GLY A 157 25.07 31.61 -31.84
C GLY A 157 24.95 31.36 -30.35
N ASP A 158 23.79 30.88 -29.93
CA ASP A 158 23.50 30.62 -28.52
C ASP A 158 24.08 29.27 -28.09
N GLY A 159 25.09 29.30 -27.21
CA GLY A 159 25.72 28.13 -26.64
C GLY A 159 24.78 27.28 -25.78
N MET A 160 23.72 27.88 -25.23
CA MET A 160 22.72 27.16 -24.43
C MET A 160 21.88 26.21 -25.28
N ALA A 161 21.70 26.51 -26.56
CA ALA A 161 20.98 25.65 -27.50
C ALA A 161 21.74 24.35 -27.84
N PHE A 162 23.03 24.25 -27.48
CA PHE A 162 23.82 23.06 -27.76
C PHE A 162 23.29 21.84 -26.98
N TYR A 163 23.16 20.70 -27.67
CA TYR A 163 22.48 19.52 -27.13
C TYR A 163 23.09 19.01 -25.81
N LYS A 164 24.43 19.06 -25.64
CA LYS A 164 25.06 18.63 -24.39
C LYS A 164 24.71 19.56 -23.23
N VAL A 165 24.62 20.86 -23.47
CA VAL A 165 24.21 21.84 -22.45
C VAL A 165 22.75 21.60 -22.05
N ARG A 166 21.86 21.47 -23.04
CA ARG A 166 20.44 21.13 -22.80
C ARG A 166 20.27 19.81 -22.04
N ALA A 167 21.02 18.77 -22.41
CA ALA A 167 20.99 17.49 -21.72
C ALA A 167 21.51 17.59 -20.28
N ARG A 168 22.59 18.34 -20.02
CA ARG A 168 23.09 18.60 -18.65
C ARG A 168 22.09 19.37 -17.80
N LEU A 169 21.39 20.35 -18.36
CA LEU A 169 20.30 21.04 -17.66
C LEU A 169 19.13 20.11 -17.33
N ALA A 170 18.75 19.25 -18.28
CA ALA A 170 17.74 18.22 -18.05
C ALA A 170 18.16 17.24 -16.93
N MET A 171 19.42 16.80 -16.91
CA MET A 171 19.99 15.98 -15.83
C MET A 171 19.89 16.68 -14.47
N LEU A 172 20.17 17.98 -14.41
CA LEU A 172 20.08 18.77 -13.17
C LEU A 172 18.63 18.87 -12.67
N SER A 173 17.68 19.03 -13.58
CA SER A 173 16.23 19.01 -13.28
C SER A 173 15.70 17.61 -12.92
N LYS A 174 16.56 16.58 -13.02
CA LYS A 174 16.23 15.15 -12.84
C LYS A 174 15.28 14.59 -13.90
N ASP A 175 15.14 15.27 -15.04
CA ASP A 175 14.43 14.74 -16.20
C ASP A 175 15.39 13.96 -17.11
N TYR A 176 15.75 12.76 -16.65
CA TYR A 176 16.70 11.89 -17.36
C TYR A 176 16.16 11.39 -18.70
N LYS A 177 14.83 11.28 -18.84
CA LYS A 177 14.20 10.86 -20.09
C LYS A 177 14.33 11.94 -21.16
N LEU A 178 14.13 13.21 -20.77
CA LEU A 178 14.37 14.33 -21.66
C LEU A 178 15.85 14.44 -22.03
N ALA A 179 16.77 14.23 -21.08
CA ALA A 179 18.20 14.17 -21.37
C ALA A 179 18.55 13.05 -22.37
N GLU A 180 18.04 11.83 -22.16
CA GLU A 180 18.20 10.70 -23.08
C GLU A 180 17.69 11.04 -24.48
N MET A 181 16.48 11.61 -24.58
CA MET A 181 15.88 12.01 -25.85
C MET A 181 16.77 13.01 -26.60
N ILE A 182 17.31 14.02 -25.92
CA ILE A 182 18.20 15.03 -26.52
C ILE A 182 19.47 14.37 -27.08
N PHE A 183 20.06 13.42 -26.36
CA PHE A 183 21.22 12.67 -26.85
C PHE A 183 20.86 11.79 -28.06
N LEU A 184 19.72 11.10 -28.02
CA LEU A 184 19.26 10.24 -29.11
C LEU A 184 18.92 11.01 -30.38
N GLU A 185 18.37 12.21 -30.29
CA GLU A 185 18.14 13.11 -31.43
C GLU A 185 19.43 13.39 -32.21
N GLN A 186 20.57 13.41 -31.52
CA GLN A 186 21.90 13.61 -32.11
C GLN A 186 22.64 12.31 -32.41
N SER A 187 21.97 11.16 -32.30
CA SER A 187 22.58 9.81 -32.41
C SER A 187 23.71 9.55 -31.41
N ALA A 188 23.75 10.31 -30.30
CA ALA A 188 24.76 10.24 -29.23
C ALA A 188 24.39 9.18 -28.18
N VAL A 189 24.25 7.93 -28.61
CA VAL A 189 23.82 6.80 -27.75
C VAL A 189 24.82 6.52 -26.64
N MET A 190 26.11 6.65 -26.94
CA MET A 190 27.20 6.40 -25.97
C MET A 190 27.11 7.39 -24.81
N GLU A 191 26.93 8.68 -25.10
CA GLU A 191 26.79 9.73 -24.10
C GLU A 191 25.54 9.54 -23.23
N ALA A 192 24.42 9.09 -23.83
CA ALA A 192 23.22 8.75 -23.08
C ALA A 192 23.45 7.56 -22.12
N MET A 193 24.19 6.55 -22.56
CA MET A 193 24.55 5.39 -21.75
C MET A 193 25.53 5.74 -20.64
N GLU A 194 26.54 6.58 -20.92
CA GLU A 194 27.52 7.09 -19.96
C GLU A 194 26.82 7.89 -18.85
N MET A 195 25.90 8.79 -19.22
CA MET A 195 25.05 9.52 -18.26
C MET A 195 24.37 8.55 -17.27
N TYR A 196 23.70 7.50 -17.76
CA TYR A 196 23.03 6.56 -16.86
C TYR A 196 24.01 5.76 -16.00
N GLN A 197 25.21 5.46 -16.49
CA GLN A 197 26.23 4.76 -15.71
C GLN A 197 26.81 5.63 -14.61
N GLU A 198 27.10 6.92 -14.89
CA GLU A 198 27.54 7.91 -13.90
C GLU A 198 26.50 8.13 -12.80
N LEU A 199 25.21 8.10 -13.17
CA LEU A 199 24.09 8.20 -12.23
C LEU A 199 23.76 6.88 -11.53
N HIS A 200 24.52 5.81 -11.78
CA HIS A 200 24.28 4.45 -11.27
C HIS A 200 22.90 3.87 -11.63
N MET A 201 22.28 4.35 -12.70
CA MET A 201 21.01 3.89 -13.26
C MET A 201 21.25 2.77 -14.29
N TRP A 202 21.84 1.68 -13.83
CA TRP A 202 22.28 0.57 -14.68
C TRP A 202 21.16 -0.03 -15.54
N GLU A 203 19.95 -0.14 -15.01
CA GLU A 203 18.81 -0.70 -15.76
C GLU A 203 18.41 0.16 -16.94
N ASN A 204 18.37 1.48 -16.77
CA ASN A 204 18.08 2.40 -17.86
C ASN A 204 19.16 2.29 -18.93
N SER A 205 20.44 2.27 -18.52
CA SER A 205 21.58 2.06 -19.44
C SER A 205 21.48 0.74 -20.21
N ILE A 206 21.17 -0.38 -19.52
CA ILE A 206 21.02 -1.71 -20.14
C ILE A 206 19.79 -1.75 -21.06
N SER A 207 18.68 -1.13 -20.66
CA SER A 207 17.46 -1.07 -21.45
C SER A 207 17.67 -0.27 -22.75
N LEU A 208 18.39 0.84 -22.66
CA LEU A 208 18.77 1.67 -23.80
C LEU A 208 19.72 0.91 -24.73
N ALA A 209 20.76 0.29 -24.18
CA ALA A 209 21.68 -0.55 -24.93
C ALA A 209 20.98 -1.70 -25.66
N LYS A 210 19.97 -2.32 -25.03
CA LYS A 210 19.14 -3.37 -25.64
C LYS A 210 18.29 -2.80 -26.79
N ALA A 211 17.66 -1.65 -26.59
CA ALA A 211 16.85 -1.00 -27.61
C ALA A 211 17.67 -0.60 -28.85
N MET A 212 18.91 -0.15 -28.63
CA MET A 212 19.83 0.26 -29.70
C MET A 212 20.68 -0.88 -30.28
N GLY A 213 20.54 -2.12 -29.78
CA GLY A 213 21.30 -3.27 -30.26
C GLY A 213 22.82 -3.16 -30.01
N HIS A 214 23.22 -2.55 -28.89
CA HIS A 214 24.62 -2.26 -28.59
C HIS A 214 25.45 -3.55 -28.38
N PRO A 215 26.67 -3.67 -28.97
CA PRO A 215 27.47 -4.90 -28.93
C PRO A 215 27.92 -5.28 -27.51
N GLU A 216 28.07 -4.32 -26.61
CA GLU A 216 28.50 -4.57 -25.22
C GLU A 216 27.36 -4.92 -24.25
N LEU A 217 26.13 -5.15 -24.72
CA LEU A 217 24.96 -5.41 -23.87
C LEU A 217 25.22 -6.51 -22.81
N GLU A 218 25.78 -7.63 -23.24
CA GLU A 218 26.06 -8.77 -22.35
C GLU A 218 27.16 -8.44 -21.33
N ASN A 219 28.19 -7.71 -21.73
CA ASN A 219 29.25 -7.26 -20.82
C ASN A 219 28.70 -6.28 -19.77
N MET A 220 27.74 -5.43 -20.13
CA MET A 220 27.08 -4.51 -19.19
C MET A 220 26.18 -5.27 -18.20
N ARG A 221 25.38 -6.23 -18.67
CA ARG A 221 24.59 -7.11 -17.80
C ARG A 221 25.47 -7.84 -16.79
N HIS A 222 26.59 -8.38 -17.25
CA HIS A 222 27.54 -9.07 -16.38
C HIS A 222 28.13 -8.14 -15.33
N ARG A 223 28.62 -6.95 -15.71
CA ARG A 223 29.14 -5.94 -14.78
C ARG A 223 28.09 -5.51 -13.75
N TYR A 224 26.86 -5.31 -14.18
CA TYR A 224 25.77 -4.93 -13.28
C TYR A 224 25.44 -6.04 -12.28
N LEU A 225 25.32 -7.29 -12.74
CA LEU A 225 25.09 -8.44 -11.86
C LEU A 225 26.25 -8.66 -10.87
N GLN A 226 27.50 -8.45 -11.32
CA GLN A 226 28.67 -8.48 -10.46
C GLN A 226 28.59 -7.41 -9.38
N TYR A 227 28.28 -6.16 -9.75
CA TYR A 227 28.07 -5.06 -8.80
C TYR A 227 26.97 -5.39 -7.77
N LEU A 228 25.83 -5.94 -8.19
CA LEU A 228 24.75 -6.34 -7.28
C LEU A 228 25.21 -7.44 -6.32
N THR A 229 26.03 -8.38 -6.80
CA THR A 229 26.58 -9.47 -5.98
C THR A 229 27.59 -8.94 -4.95
N ASP A 230 28.51 -8.07 -5.38
CA ASP A 230 29.56 -7.48 -4.54
C ASP A 230 28.97 -6.55 -3.47
N SER A 231 27.91 -5.81 -3.82
CA SER A 231 27.14 -4.96 -2.90
C SER A 231 26.13 -5.72 -2.03
N LYS A 232 26.06 -7.06 -2.14
CA LYS A 232 25.12 -7.94 -1.43
C LYS A 232 23.64 -7.62 -1.67
N GLN A 233 23.30 -7.00 -2.80
CA GLN A 233 21.94 -6.75 -3.23
C GLN A 233 21.35 -7.99 -3.92
N GLU A 234 21.29 -9.10 -3.19
CA GLU A 234 20.91 -10.42 -3.72
C GLU A 234 19.45 -10.47 -4.21
N GLU A 235 18.55 -9.70 -3.59
CA GLU A 235 17.18 -9.57 -4.07
C GLU A 235 17.14 -8.99 -5.48
N ARG A 236 17.83 -7.87 -5.71
CA ARG A 236 17.82 -7.19 -7.01
C ARG A 236 18.50 -8.07 -8.06
N ALA A 237 19.60 -8.74 -7.70
CA ALA A 237 20.25 -9.70 -8.59
C ALA A 237 19.30 -10.83 -9.00
N GLY A 238 18.46 -11.33 -8.07
CA GLY A 238 17.45 -12.34 -8.36
C GLY A 238 16.38 -11.84 -9.33
N GLU A 239 15.90 -10.61 -9.18
CA GLU A 239 14.92 -10.01 -10.10
C GLU A 239 15.45 -9.86 -11.53
N VAL A 240 16.70 -9.44 -11.68
CA VAL A 240 17.35 -9.36 -13.00
C VAL A 240 17.39 -10.73 -13.67
N ARG A 241 17.76 -11.79 -12.92
CA ARG A 241 17.78 -13.16 -13.44
C ARG A 241 16.40 -13.70 -13.77
N GLU A 242 15.40 -13.36 -12.97
CA GLU A 242 14.01 -13.72 -13.23
C GLU A 242 13.51 -13.09 -14.55
N GLN A 243 13.84 -11.82 -14.80
CA GLN A 243 13.49 -11.12 -16.06
C GLN A 243 14.24 -11.68 -17.28
N GLU A 244 15.45 -12.20 -17.08
CA GLU A 244 16.24 -12.88 -18.12
C GLU A 244 15.76 -14.32 -18.40
N GLY A 245 14.85 -14.86 -17.57
CA GLY A 245 14.32 -16.22 -17.68
C GLY A 245 15.18 -17.30 -17.02
N ASP A 246 16.25 -16.92 -16.32
CA ASP A 246 17.09 -17.84 -15.55
C ASP A 246 16.51 -18.03 -14.14
N TYR A 247 15.40 -18.76 -14.08
CA TYR A 247 14.65 -18.91 -12.84
C TYR A 247 15.40 -19.69 -11.74
N ILE A 248 16.29 -20.61 -12.12
CA ILE A 248 17.05 -21.42 -11.15
C ILE A 248 18.03 -20.53 -10.37
N THR A 249 18.79 -19.67 -11.07
CA THR A 249 19.69 -18.75 -10.37
C THR A 249 18.93 -17.69 -9.60
N ALA A 250 17.79 -17.21 -10.12
CA ALA A 250 16.92 -16.28 -9.39
C ALA A 250 16.44 -16.87 -8.05
N VAL A 251 15.93 -18.10 -8.03
CA VAL A 251 15.54 -18.80 -6.79
C VAL A 251 16.71 -18.90 -5.82
N ASN A 252 17.90 -19.27 -6.30
CA ASN A 252 19.09 -19.36 -5.45
C ASN A 252 19.48 -18.01 -4.83
N LEU A 253 19.37 -16.92 -5.59
CA LEU A 253 19.63 -15.56 -5.10
C LEU A 253 18.57 -15.12 -4.07
N TYR A 254 17.29 -15.43 -4.31
CA TYR A 254 16.24 -15.17 -3.32
C TYR A 254 16.42 -15.95 -2.02
N LEU A 255 16.88 -17.19 -2.09
CA LEU A 255 17.19 -17.98 -0.89
C LEU A 255 18.36 -17.38 -0.10
N ARG A 256 19.40 -16.88 -0.77
CA ARG A 256 20.52 -16.20 -0.10
C ARG A 256 20.06 -14.88 0.55
N ALA A 257 19.18 -14.15 -0.12
CA ALA A 257 18.57 -12.92 0.40
C ALA A 257 17.59 -13.15 1.57
N GLY A 258 17.31 -14.40 1.95
CA GLY A 258 16.32 -14.73 2.98
C GLY A 258 14.86 -14.61 2.51
N LEU A 259 14.63 -14.40 1.22
CA LEU A 259 13.31 -14.21 0.60
C LEU A 259 12.70 -15.56 0.18
N SER A 260 12.62 -16.51 1.12
CA SER A 260 12.12 -17.88 0.89
C SER A 260 10.68 -17.92 0.34
N ALA A 261 9.84 -16.95 0.71
CA ALA A 261 8.50 -16.82 0.18
C ALA A 261 8.45 -16.37 -1.29
N LYS A 262 9.38 -15.50 -1.72
CA LYS A 262 9.48 -15.07 -3.13
C LYS A 262 9.98 -16.22 -3.98
N ALA A 263 11.01 -16.92 -3.52
CA ALA A 263 11.49 -18.17 -4.10
C ALA A 263 10.37 -19.21 -4.28
N ALA A 264 9.57 -19.45 -3.24
CA ALA A 264 8.47 -20.41 -3.29
C ALA A 264 7.38 -20.03 -4.31
N ARG A 265 7.02 -18.74 -4.40
CA ARG A 265 6.07 -18.26 -5.41
C ARG A 265 6.59 -18.51 -6.82
N LEU A 266 7.86 -18.20 -7.07
CA LEU A 266 8.49 -18.42 -8.37
C LEU A 266 8.49 -19.92 -8.73
N CYS A 267 8.87 -20.80 -7.79
CA CYS A 267 8.76 -22.25 -7.97
C CYS A 267 7.33 -22.67 -8.33
N MET A 268 6.31 -22.20 -7.62
CA MET A 268 4.91 -22.55 -7.88
C MET A 268 4.35 -22.02 -9.21
N SER A 269 5.02 -21.05 -9.84
CA SER A 269 4.64 -20.47 -11.13
C SER A 269 5.29 -21.16 -12.33
N SER A 270 6.35 -21.96 -12.12
CA SER A 270 7.10 -22.62 -13.17
C SER A 270 7.10 -24.13 -12.99
N GLU A 271 6.50 -24.86 -13.93
CA GLU A 271 6.45 -26.33 -13.91
C GLU A 271 7.86 -26.96 -13.98
N GLN A 272 8.79 -26.29 -14.66
CA GLN A 272 10.19 -26.71 -14.74
C GLN A 272 10.83 -26.74 -13.35
N LEU A 273 10.52 -25.75 -12.50
CA LEU A 273 11.06 -25.66 -11.14
C LEU A 273 10.39 -26.64 -10.18
N LEU A 274 9.08 -26.89 -10.34
CA LEU A 274 8.36 -27.90 -9.54
C LEU A 274 8.87 -29.31 -9.77
N SER A 275 9.44 -29.57 -10.95
CA SER A 275 9.99 -30.88 -11.33
C SER A 275 11.33 -31.20 -10.65
N ASP A 276 12.02 -30.21 -10.07
CA ASP A 276 13.30 -30.39 -9.38
C ASP A 276 13.09 -30.66 -7.87
N PRO A 277 13.22 -31.91 -7.39
CA PRO A 277 12.97 -32.26 -6.00
C PRO A 277 13.99 -31.66 -5.02
N ASP A 278 15.23 -31.42 -5.46
CA ASP A 278 16.29 -30.88 -4.63
C ASP A 278 16.06 -29.39 -4.40
N LEU A 279 15.67 -28.67 -5.45
CA LEU A 279 15.28 -27.26 -5.35
C LEU A 279 14.09 -27.07 -4.42
N ILE A 280 13.02 -27.86 -4.60
CA ILE A 280 11.85 -27.81 -3.73
C ILE A 280 12.23 -28.09 -2.28
N THR A 281 13.05 -29.10 -2.02
CA THR A 281 13.52 -29.41 -0.66
C THR A 281 14.31 -28.24 -0.05
N ARG A 282 15.17 -27.57 -0.82
CA ARG A 282 15.91 -26.38 -0.37
C ARG A 282 14.99 -25.19 -0.05
N VAL A 283 14.02 -24.91 -0.91
CA VAL A 283 13.05 -23.82 -0.68
C VAL A 283 12.16 -24.13 0.53
N THR A 284 11.62 -25.35 0.62
CA THR A 284 10.82 -25.80 1.75
C THR A 284 11.60 -25.73 3.07
N THR A 285 12.86 -26.17 3.10
CA THR A 285 13.68 -26.07 4.33
C THR A 285 13.94 -24.62 4.73
N ALA A 286 14.13 -23.71 3.77
CA ALA A 286 14.25 -22.28 4.06
C ALA A 286 12.93 -21.67 4.57
N LEU A 287 11.78 -22.07 4.04
CA LEU A 287 10.46 -21.64 4.52
C LEU A 287 10.20 -22.12 5.95
N ILE A 288 10.49 -23.39 6.25
CA ILE A 288 10.33 -23.98 7.58
C ILE A 288 11.23 -23.26 8.60
N LYS A 289 12.48 -22.95 8.23
CA LYS A 289 13.39 -22.18 9.10
C LYS A 289 12.89 -20.75 9.37
N GLY A 290 12.08 -20.19 8.48
CA GLY A 290 11.44 -18.89 8.65
C GLY A 290 10.02 -18.96 9.20
N ASP A 291 9.59 -20.10 9.76
CA ASP A 291 8.23 -20.34 10.28
C ASP A 291 7.09 -20.11 9.27
N PHE A 292 7.38 -20.13 7.97
CA PHE A 292 6.39 -20.02 6.89
C PHE A 292 5.79 -21.38 6.53
N TYR A 293 5.23 -22.07 7.53
CA TYR A 293 4.74 -23.45 7.41
C TYR A 293 3.61 -23.62 6.38
N GLU A 294 2.65 -22.69 6.32
CA GLU A 294 1.56 -22.75 5.36
C GLU A 294 2.07 -22.64 3.91
N ARG A 295 2.99 -21.69 3.66
CA ARG A 295 3.62 -21.55 2.33
C ARG A 295 4.46 -22.77 1.97
N ALA A 296 5.12 -23.39 2.95
CA ALA A 296 5.86 -24.63 2.75
C ALA A 296 4.92 -25.79 2.38
N GLY A 297 3.76 -25.87 3.02
CA GLY A 297 2.69 -26.81 2.69
C GLY A 297 2.18 -26.60 1.26
N ASN A 298 1.83 -25.36 0.89
CA ASN A 298 1.33 -25.02 -0.45
C ASN A 298 2.32 -25.41 -1.56
N LEU A 299 3.61 -25.16 -1.35
CA LEU A 299 4.67 -25.54 -2.29
C LEU A 299 4.77 -27.06 -2.44
N LEU A 300 4.77 -27.79 -1.32
CA LEU A 300 4.86 -29.25 -1.31
C LEU A 300 3.62 -29.92 -1.91
N GLU A 301 2.44 -29.36 -1.66
CA GLU A 301 1.19 -29.83 -2.24
C GLU A 301 1.22 -29.69 -3.77
N LYS A 302 1.63 -28.53 -4.28
CA LYS A 302 1.85 -28.34 -5.73
C LYS A 302 2.94 -29.24 -6.30
N ALA A 303 3.94 -29.59 -5.51
CA ALA A 303 4.99 -30.55 -5.89
C ALA A 303 4.55 -32.03 -5.72
N ASN A 304 3.25 -32.30 -5.54
CA ASN A 304 2.68 -33.63 -5.35
C ASN A 304 3.25 -34.42 -4.15
N ASN A 305 3.71 -33.71 -3.10
CA ASN A 305 4.19 -34.31 -1.86
C ASN A 305 3.20 -34.11 -0.71
N SER A 306 2.02 -34.72 -0.83
CA SER A 306 0.89 -34.54 0.09
C SER A 306 1.24 -34.87 1.55
N ARG A 307 2.10 -35.87 1.79
CA ARG A 307 2.47 -36.26 3.16
C ARG A 307 3.25 -35.17 3.89
N ARG A 308 4.31 -34.65 3.26
CA ARG A 308 5.11 -33.56 3.85
C ARG A 308 4.32 -32.24 3.90
N ALA A 309 3.43 -32.01 2.92
CA ALA A 309 2.55 -30.84 2.92
C ALA A 309 1.63 -30.84 4.15
N LEU A 310 0.99 -31.97 4.44
CA LEU A 310 0.14 -32.14 5.62
C LEU A 310 0.90 -31.88 6.92
N GLU A 311 2.10 -32.45 7.06
CA GLU A 311 2.96 -32.20 8.22
C GLU A 311 3.29 -30.71 8.40
N CYS A 312 3.49 -29.97 7.31
CA CYS A 312 3.74 -28.53 7.34
C CYS A 312 2.47 -27.77 7.76
N TYR A 313 1.31 -28.08 7.19
CA TYR A 313 0.06 -27.43 7.58
C TYR A 313 -0.27 -27.64 9.06
N CYS A 314 -0.09 -28.85 9.58
CA CYS A 314 -0.30 -29.14 10.99
C CYS A 314 0.66 -28.35 11.88
N LYS A 315 1.96 -28.28 11.53
CA LYS A 315 2.94 -27.47 12.28
C LYS A 315 2.62 -25.97 12.25
N GLY A 316 2.06 -25.48 11.15
CA GLY A 316 1.63 -24.09 10.99
C GLY A 316 0.27 -23.74 11.58
N ASN A 317 -0.43 -24.70 12.18
CA ASN A 317 -1.85 -24.57 12.59
C ASN A 317 -2.78 -24.15 11.43
N ALA A 318 -2.41 -24.44 10.19
CA ALA A 318 -3.22 -24.19 8.99
C ALA A 318 -4.23 -25.34 8.78
N PHE A 319 -5.11 -25.54 9.76
CA PHE A 319 -6.01 -26.70 9.80
C PHE A 319 -6.96 -26.79 8.61
N LYS A 320 -7.42 -25.64 8.09
CA LYS A 320 -8.27 -25.61 6.89
C LYS A 320 -7.60 -26.30 5.70
N SER A 321 -6.39 -25.86 5.34
CA SER A 321 -5.60 -26.46 4.26
C SER A 321 -5.22 -27.91 4.56
N ALA A 322 -4.93 -28.23 5.82
CA ALA A 322 -4.63 -29.61 6.25
C ALA A 322 -5.82 -30.55 6.02
N VAL A 323 -7.03 -30.15 6.42
CA VAL A 323 -8.26 -30.91 6.26
C VAL A 323 -8.63 -31.06 4.79
N ASP A 324 -8.57 -29.98 4.01
CA ASP A 324 -8.88 -30.00 2.59
C ASP A 324 -7.98 -31.01 1.85
N LEU A 325 -6.67 -30.99 2.15
CA LEU A 325 -5.72 -31.97 1.62
C LEU A 325 -6.01 -33.40 2.13
N ALA A 326 -6.34 -33.57 3.41
CA ALA A 326 -6.62 -34.87 4.01
C ALA A 326 -7.90 -35.51 3.45
N ARG A 327 -8.94 -34.73 3.13
CA ARG A 327 -10.17 -35.25 2.52
C ARG A 327 -9.90 -35.96 1.18
N ILE A 328 -8.88 -35.51 0.45
CA ILE A 328 -8.51 -36.06 -0.86
C ILE A 328 -7.46 -37.19 -0.70
N ALA A 329 -6.38 -36.93 0.05
CA ALA A 329 -5.21 -37.80 0.09
C ALA A 329 -5.15 -38.74 1.31
N PHE A 330 -5.74 -38.35 2.45
CA PHE A 330 -5.65 -39.06 3.73
C PHE A 330 -6.98 -39.11 4.50
N PRO A 331 -8.07 -39.71 3.97
CA PRO A 331 -9.39 -39.66 4.60
C PRO A 331 -9.42 -40.18 6.05
N ALA A 332 -8.53 -41.13 6.40
CA ALA A 332 -8.42 -41.68 7.74
C ALA A 332 -7.89 -40.71 8.80
N GLU A 333 -7.18 -39.65 8.39
CA GLU A 333 -6.62 -38.64 9.30
C GLU A 333 -7.57 -37.44 9.51
N VAL A 334 -8.61 -37.30 8.69
CA VAL A 334 -9.55 -36.15 8.74
C VAL A 334 -10.19 -36.02 10.12
N VAL A 335 -10.69 -37.11 10.71
CA VAL A 335 -11.35 -37.10 12.02
C VAL A 335 -10.42 -36.56 13.12
N LYS A 336 -9.14 -36.98 13.11
CA LYS A 336 -8.14 -36.52 14.08
C LYS A 336 -7.78 -35.05 13.85
N LEU A 337 -7.73 -34.62 12.59
CA LEU A 337 -7.43 -33.23 12.23
C LEU A 337 -8.57 -32.29 12.64
N GLU A 338 -9.82 -32.67 12.40
CA GLU A 338 -11.00 -31.92 12.85
C GLU A 338 -11.03 -31.79 14.39
N GLU A 339 -10.69 -32.87 15.12
CA GLU A 339 -10.55 -32.80 16.58
C GLU A 339 -9.46 -31.80 17.00
N SER A 340 -8.28 -31.87 16.39
CA SER A 340 -7.17 -30.97 16.69
C SER A 340 -7.46 -29.51 16.32
N TRP A 341 -8.25 -29.29 15.26
CA TRP A 341 -8.72 -27.97 14.87
C TRP A 341 -9.70 -27.40 15.91
N GLY A 342 -10.65 -28.22 16.36
CA GLY A 342 -11.52 -27.87 17.48
C GLY A 342 -10.74 -27.47 18.73
N ASP A 343 -9.74 -28.29 19.13
CA ASP A 343 -8.89 -28.02 20.29
C ASP A 343 -8.11 -26.70 20.16
N PHE A 344 -7.58 -26.40 18.96
CA PHE A 344 -6.89 -25.15 18.68
C PHE A 344 -7.82 -23.93 18.74
N LEU A 345 -9.05 -24.03 18.21
CA LEU A 345 -10.05 -22.96 18.30
C LEU A 345 -10.48 -22.68 19.74
N VAL A 346 -10.64 -23.73 20.55
CA VAL A 346 -10.90 -23.62 21.99
C VAL A 346 -9.74 -22.88 22.69
N GLN A 347 -8.49 -23.20 22.36
CA GLN A 347 -7.32 -22.49 22.89
C GLN A 347 -7.34 -20.99 22.54
N GLN A 348 -7.85 -20.63 21.36
CA GLN A 348 -8.07 -19.24 20.95
C GLN A 348 -9.35 -18.60 21.51
N LYS A 349 -10.08 -19.30 22.39
CA LYS A 349 -11.38 -18.88 22.96
C LYS A 349 -12.51 -18.74 21.93
N GLN A 350 -12.33 -19.33 20.74
CA GLN A 350 -13.35 -19.38 19.70
C GLN A 350 -14.21 -20.63 19.87
N HIS A 351 -14.90 -20.73 21.01
CA HIS A 351 -15.68 -21.92 21.37
C HIS A 351 -16.82 -22.19 20.39
N ASP A 352 -17.46 -21.17 19.82
CA ASP A 352 -18.57 -21.33 18.87
C ASP A 352 -18.14 -22.04 17.58
N ALA A 353 -17.02 -21.61 16.98
CA ALA A 353 -16.47 -22.23 15.78
C ALA A 353 -16.03 -23.68 16.03
N ALA A 354 -15.50 -23.97 17.22
CA ALA A 354 -15.02 -25.31 17.58
C ALA A 354 -16.14 -26.37 17.64
N ILE A 355 -17.40 -25.98 17.87
CA ILE A 355 -18.53 -26.92 18.02
C ILE A 355 -18.68 -27.78 16.76
N ASN A 356 -18.69 -27.16 15.58
CA ASN A 356 -18.89 -27.87 14.32
C ASN A 356 -17.75 -28.86 14.06
N HIS A 357 -16.50 -28.45 14.30
CA HIS A 357 -15.33 -29.32 14.12
C HIS A 357 -15.35 -30.52 15.08
N TYR A 358 -15.78 -30.35 16.34
CA TYR A 358 -15.94 -31.50 17.25
C TYR A 358 -17.07 -32.44 16.86
N ILE A 359 -18.15 -31.92 16.26
CA ILE A 359 -19.23 -32.76 15.72
C ILE A 359 -18.72 -33.57 14.53
N GLU A 360 -17.99 -32.94 13.59
CA GLU A 360 -17.37 -33.62 12.45
C GLU A 360 -16.33 -34.67 12.89
N ALA A 361 -15.61 -34.43 13.98
CA ALA A 361 -14.70 -35.39 14.61
C ALA A 361 -15.42 -36.52 15.39
N GLY A 362 -16.73 -36.44 15.61
CA GLY A 362 -17.47 -37.38 16.45
C GLY A 362 -17.19 -37.27 17.96
N CYS A 363 -16.52 -36.21 18.41
CA CYS A 363 -16.17 -35.95 19.80
C CYS A 363 -17.31 -35.22 20.53
N SER A 364 -18.42 -35.91 20.77
CA SER A 364 -19.65 -35.33 21.34
C SER A 364 -19.45 -34.64 22.69
N VAL A 365 -18.61 -35.19 23.58
CA VAL A 365 -18.31 -34.59 24.90
C VAL A 365 -17.65 -33.22 24.75
N LYS A 366 -16.60 -33.11 23.91
CA LYS A 366 -15.90 -31.84 23.64
C LYS A 366 -16.82 -30.84 22.95
N ALA A 367 -17.69 -31.30 22.04
CA ALA A 367 -18.69 -30.44 21.39
C ALA A 367 -19.69 -29.85 22.40
N ILE A 368 -20.17 -30.64 23.37
CA ILE A 368 -21.06 -30.18 24.44
C ILE A 368 -20.33 -29.16 25.33
N GLU A 369 -19.11 -29.45 25.75
CA GLU A 369 -18.31 -28.53 26.57
C GLU A 369 -18.07 -27.19 25.87
N ALA A 370 -17.71 -27.22 24.58
CA ALA A 370 -17.55 -26.02 23.76
C ALA A 370 -18.86 -25.23 23.62
N ALA A 371 -19.99 -25.92 23.38
CA ALA A 371 -21.31 -25.28 23.29
C ALA A 371 -21.73 -24.61 24.60
N LEU A 372 -21.47 -25.26 25.75
CA LEU A 372 -21.72 -24.67 27.06
C LEU A 372 -20.81 -23.46 27.33
N ALA A 373 -19.52 -23.54 26.96
CA ALA A 373 -18.59 -22.42 27.07
C ALA A 373 -18.99 -21.23 26.19
N ALA A 374 -19.52 -21.50 24.98
CA ALA A 374 -20.06 -20.50 24.06
C ALA A 374 -21.46 -19.97 24.46
N ARG A 375 -22.04 -20.45 25.58
CA ARG A 375 -23.41 -20.15 26.04
C ARG A 375 -24.51 -20.54 25.04
N GLN A 376 -24.23 -21.52 24.18
CA GLN A 376 -25.19 -22.06 23.21
C GLN A 376 -25.95 -23.24 23.81
N TRP A 377 -26.74 -22.98 24.86
CA TRP A 377 -27.44 -24.00 25.63
C TRP A 377 -28.39 -24.86 24.80
N LYS A 378 -29.09 -24.27 23.83
CA LYS A 378 -29.99 -25.00 22.91
C LYS A 378 -29.23 -26.03 22.06
N LYS A 379 -28.07 -25.64 21.50
CA LYS A 379 -27.22 -26.57 20.74
C LYS A 379 -26.62 -27.65 21.64
N ALA A 380 -26.21 -27.30 22.86
CA ALA A 380 -25.69 -28.27 23.83
C ALA A 380 -26.73 -29.36 24.16
N ILE A 381 -27.98 -28.99 24.42
CA ILE A 381 -29.08 -29.95 24.65
C ILE A 381 -29.27 -30.85 23.41
N HIS A 382 -29.33 -30.26 22.21
CA HIS A 382 -29.53 -31.04 20.99
C HIS A 382 -28.42 -32.09 20.79
N ILE A 383 -27.16 -31.71 21.02
CA ILE A 383 -26.03 -32.66 20.94
C ILE A 383 -26.16 -33.73 22.02
N MET A 384 -26.59 -33.38 23.25
CA MET A 384 -26.78 -34.32 24.35
C MET A 384 -27.90 -35.34 24.09
N GLU A 385 -28.99 -34.94 23.46
CA GLU A 385 -30.12 -35.82 23.11
C GLU A 385 -29.72 -36.91 22.10
N LEU A 386 -28.70 -36.65 21.27
CA LEU A 386 -28.16 -37.59 20.29
C LEU A 386 -27.17 -38.61 20.89
N GLN A 387 -26.83 -38.50 22.18
CA GLN A 387 -25.81 -39.33 22.84
C GLN A 387 -26.41 -40.30 23.86
N GLU A 388 -25.65 -41.35 24.20
CA GLU A 388 -26.08 -42.26 25.26
C GLU A 388 -26.14 -41.57 26.63
N PRO A 389 -27.19 -41.83 27.43
CA PRO A 389 -27.49 -41.07 28.65
C PRO A 389 -26.40 -41.16 29.73
N ASN A 390 -25.62 -42.24 29.75
CA ASN A 390 -24.53 -42.43 30.72
C ASN A 390 -23.38 -41.42 30.48
N SER A 391 -23.06 -41.13 29.22
CA SER A 391 -21.93 -40.28 28.82
C SER A 391 -22.18 -38.78 29.05
N VAL A 392 -23.45 -38.36 29.09
CA VAL A 392 -23.85 -36.95 29.20
C VAL A 392 -24.51 -36.58 30.54
N SER A 393 -24.62 -37.53 31.46
CA SER A 393 -25.27 -37.38 32.77
C SER A 393 -24.79 -36.18 33.59
N SER A 394 -23.48 -35.90 33.58
CA SER A 394 -22.87 -34.78 34.29
C SER A 394 -23.28 -33.41 33.72
N PHE A 395 -23.54 -33.32 32.41
CA PHE A 395 -23.88 -32.06 31.75
C PHE A 395 -25.34 -31.66 31.99
N TYR A 396 -26.25 -32.63 32.15
CA TYR A 396 -27.66 -32.35 32.45
C TYR A 396 -27.83 -31.50 33.72
N LEU A 397 -27.04 -31.79 34.76
CA LEU A 397 -27.07 -31.00 36.00
C LEU A 397 -26.67 -29.54 35.76
N ARG A 398 -25.64 -29.31 34.96
CA ARG A 398 -25.11 -27.97 34.66
C ARG A 398 -26.08 -27.14 33.81
N VAL A 399 -26.70 -27.77 32.81
CA VAL A 399 -27.76 -27.16 32.01
C VAL A 399 -28.97 -26.84 32.89
N ALA A 400 -29.32 -27.73 33.84
CA ALA A 400 -30.44 -27.51 34.75
C ALA A 400 -30.27 -26.37 35.73
N GLN A 401 -29.07 -26.21 36.28
CA GLN A 401 -28.75 -25.06 37.11
C GLN A 401 -28.88 -23.74 36.33
N HIS A 402 -28.44 -23.70 35.07
CA HIS A 402 -28.56 -22.51 34.22
C HIS A 402 -30.02 -22.11 33.99
N TYR A 403 -30.86 -23.02 33.49
CA TYR A 403 -32.27 -22.71 33.19
C TYR A 403 -33.10 -22.46 34.47
N ALA A 404 -32.78 -23.12 35.58
CA ALA A 404 -33.38 -22.80 36.87
C ALA A 404 -33.05 -21.36 37.32
N SER A 405 -31.81 -20.90 37.10
CA SER A 405 -31.40 -19.53 37.46
C SER A 405 -31.96 -18.44 36.53
N THR A 406 -32.20 -18.76 35.26
CA THR A 406 -32.75 -17.82 34.26
C THR A 406 -34.28 -17.81 34.22
N GLN A 407 -34.94 -18.70 34.97
CA GLN A 407 -36.40 -18.89 35.00
C GLN A 407 -37.02 -19.26 33.65
N GLU A 408 -36.22 -19.72 32.70
CA GLU A 408 -36.65 -20.21 31.39
C GLU A 408 -36.79 -21.74 31.43
N TYR A 409 -37.85 -22.28 32.04
CA TYR A 409 -38.09 -23.74 32.05
C TYR A 409 -39.55 -24.10 31.77
N GLU A 410 -39.78 -25.08 30.90
CA GLU A 410 -41.07 -25.77 30.76
C GLU A 410 -41.07 -27.11 31.52
N VAL A 411 -42.15 -27.38 32.25
CA VAL A 411 -42.38 -28.66 32.94
C VAL A 411 -43.12 -29.60 31.99
N ARG A 412 -42.44 -30.62 31.47
CA ARG A 412 -43.08 -31.67 30.66
C ARG A 412 -43.38 -32.90 31.51
N ALA A 413 -44.65 -33.20 31.72
CA ALA A 413 -45.06 -34.47 32.33
C ALA A 413 -44.92 -35.60 31.30
N THR A 414 -44.05 -36.56 31.56
CA THR A 414 -44.01 -37.82 30.81
C THR A 414 -45.15 -38.71 31.30
N ASN A 415 -46.16 -38.94 30.46
CA ASN A 415 -47.26 -39.87 30.75
C ASN A 415 -46.72 -41.31 30.79
N GLY A 416 -46.29 -41.74 31.98
CA GLY A 416 -45.87 -43.11 32.24
C GLY A 416 -44.96 -43.24 33.45
N GLY A 417 -45.56 -43.35 34.65
CA GLY A 417 -44.97 -44.01 35.81
C GLY A 417 -43.62 -43.51 36.35
N SER A 418 -43.68 -42.68 37.38
CA SER A 418 -42.72 -42.67 38.50
C SER A 418 -41.27 -42.26 38.22
N VAL A 419 -41.01 -41.14 37.55
CA VAL A 419 -39.87 -40.25 37.87
C VAL A 419 -40.29 -38.82 37.54
N LEU A 420 -40.32 -37.92 38.53
CA LEU A 420 -40.35 -36.47 38.27
C LEU A 420 -38.97 -36.07 37.76
N SER A 421 -38.71 -36.26 36.46
CA SER A 421 -37.51 -35.75 35.83
C SER A 421 -37.73 -34.27 35.53
N VAL A 422 -37.23 -33.40 36.40
CA VAL A 422 -37.15 -31.96 36.13
C VAL A 422 -36.04 -31.75 35.10
N CYS A 423 -36.39 -31.94 33.82
CA CYS A 423 -35.53 -31.58 32.71
C CYS A 423 -35.85 -30.13 32.31
N PRO A 424 -34.86 -29.24 32.25
CA PRO A 424 -35.08 -27.86 31.82
C PRO A 424 -35.18 -27.83 30.31
N TYR A 425 -36.36 -27.51 29.79
CA TYR A 425 -36.57 -27.24 28.38
C TYR A 425 -36.68 -25.72 28.15
N PRO A 426 -36.04 -25.16 27.11
CA PRO A 426 -36.22 -23.77 26.73
C PRO A 426 -37.65 -23.55 26.22
N LEU A 427 -38.19 -22.35 26.46
CA LEU A 427 -39.48 -21.89 25.90
C LEU A 427 -39.48 -22.08 24.37
N SER A 428 -40.49 -22.78 23.87
CA SER A 428 -40.68 -23.02 22.43
C SER A 428 -41.09 -21.74 21.71
N ASP A 429 -40.12 -20.98 21.21
CA ASP A 429 -40.37 -20.12 20.04
C ASP A 429 -39.97 -20.88 18.79
N SER A 430 -41.00 -21.34 18.08
CA SER A 430 -40.91 -22.03 16.80
C SER A 430 -40.26 -21.15 15.72
N LEU A 431 -39.06 -21.52 15.29
CA LEU A 431 -38.54 -21.15 13.97
C LEU A 431 -38.00 -22.43 13.30
N PRO A 432 -38.43 -22.78 12.08
CA PRO A 432 -37.92 -23.95 11.38
C PRO A 432 -36.56 -23.57 10.78
N VAL A 433 -35.48 -24.12 11.32
CA VAL A 433 -34.22 -24.25 10.57
C VAL A 433 -34.21 -25.65 10.01
N SER A 434 -34.71 -25.78 8.78
CA SER A 434 -34.61 -27.01 8.00
C SER A 434 -33.17 -27.22 7.56
N LEU A 435 -32.48 -28.16 8.20
CA LEU A 435 -31.37 -28.87 7.57
C LEU A 435 -31.98 -29.94 6.67
N SER A 436 -32.05 -29.66 5.38
CA SER A 436 -32.52 -30.59 4.35
C SER A 436 -31.68 -31.87 4.32
N ASP A 437 -32.41 -32.95 4.09
CA ASP A 437 -32.01 -34.34 4.09
C ASP A 437 -30.72 -34.65 3.31
N SER A 438 -29.88 -35.48 3.93
CA SER A 438 -28.95 -36.38 3.26
C SER A 438 -29.68 -37.28 2.24
N LEU A 439 -29.00 -37.63 1.14
CA LEU A 439 -28.94 -38.96 0.47
C LEU A 439 -28.29 -38.79 -0.94
N PRO A 440 -27.73 -39.83 -1.60
CA PRO A 440 -26.96 -40.98 -1.12
C PRO A 440 -25.64 -41.19 -1.90
N VAL A 441 -24.82 -42.14 -1.43
CA VAL A 441 -23.67 -42.70 -2.14
C VAL A 441 -24.11 -43.48 -3.38
N SER A 442 -23.49 -43.23 -4.54
CA SER A 442 -23.47 -44.18 -5.65
C SER A 442 -22.13 -44.12 -6.38
N LEU A 443 -21.36 -45.20 -6.26
CA LEU A 443 -20.18 -45.50 -7.07
C LEU A 443 -20.62 -46.01 -8.44
N SER A 444 -20.03 -45.49 -9.52
CA SER A 444 -19.81 -46.21 -10.79
C SER A 444 -18.73 -45.49 -11.60
N ASP A 445 -17.70 -46.25 -11.97
CA ASP A 445 -16.56 -45.87 -12.81
C ASP A 445 -16.96 -45.37 -14.21
N SER A 446 -16.26 -44.36 -14.73
CA SER A 446 -15.54 -44.36 -16.02
C SER A 446 -15.00 -42.97 -16.39
N LEU A 447 -13.68 -42.87 -16.55
CA LEU A 447 -12.93 -41.82 -17.27
C LEU A 447 -13.22 -41.92 -18.81
N PRO A 448 -12.78 -41.01 -19.72
CA PRO A 448 -11.79 -39.92 -19.57
C PRO A 448 -12.03 -38.60 -20.40
N VAL A 449 -11.11 -37.62 -20.23
CA VAL A 449 -10.69 -36.47 -21.11
C VAL A 449 -11.74 -35.40 -21.49
N SER A 450 -11.50 -34.10 -21.72
CA SER A 450 -10.34 -33.18 -21.83
C SER A 450 -10.89 -31.75 -22.03
N LEU A 451 -10.15 -30.72 -21.54
CA LEU A 451 -9.87 -29.41 -22.19
C LEU A 451 -11.07 -28.50 -22.55
N SER A 452 -11.11 -27.17 -22.37
CA SER A 452 -10.09 -26.13 -22.21
C SER A 452 -10.78 -24.80 -21.80
N ASP A 453 -9.97 -23.86 -21.31
CA ASP A 453 -9.96 -22.43 -21.65
C ASP A 453 -10.96 -21.42 -21.05
N SER A 454 -10.39 -20.66 -20.09
CA SER A 454 -10.24 -19.19 -20.06
C SER A 454 -11.47 -18.27 -19.93
N LEU A 455 -11.54 -17.62 -18.75
CA LEU A 455 -11.53 -16.16 -18.48
C LEU A 455 -11.69 -15.21 -19.70
N PRO A 456 -12.35 -14.03 -19.57
CA PRO A 456 -11.90 -12.98 -18.63
C PRO A 456 -13.02 -12.08 -18.01
N VAL A 457 -12.90 -11.62 -16.75
CA VAL A 457 -12.42 -10.28 -16.28
C VAL A 457 -13.54 -9.25 -15.95
N SER A 458 -13.67 -9.03 -14.63
CA SER A 458 -13.84 -7.79 -13.83
C SER A 458 -14.90 -6.70 -14.10
N LEU A 459 -15.59 -6.34 -12.99
CA LEU A 459 -15.81 -5.00 -12.37
C LEU A 459 -16.26 -3.83 -13.29
N SER A 460 -17.26 -2.99 -12.98
CA SER A 460 -17.57 -2.31 -11.71
C SER A 460 -18.93 -1.58 -11.79
N ASP A 461 -19.37 -1.08 -10.62
CA ASP A 461 -20.12 0.16 -10.37
C ASP A 461 -21.57 0.32 -10.86
N SER A 462 -22.50 0.35 -9.90
CA SER A 462 -23.21 1.59 -9.46
C SER A 462 -24.53 1.26 -8.75
N LEU A 463 -24.69 1.76 -7.52
CA LEU A 463 -25.99 2.07 -6.90
C LEU A 463 -26.58 3.29 -7.64
N PRO A 464 -27.93 3.46 -7.80
CA PRO A 464 -28.78 3.80 -6.65
C PRO A 464 -30.27 3.36 -6.69
N VAL A 465 -30.80 3.12 -5.48
CA VAL A 465 -32.05 3.66 -4.89
C VAL A 465 -33.43 3.48 -5.60
N SER A 466 -34.36 2.98 -4.77
CA SER A 466 -35.79 3.35 -4.61
C SER A 466 -36.94 2.60 -5.31
N LEU A 467 -37.72 1.95 -4.43
CA LEU A 467 -39.15 2.15 -4.12
C LEU A 467 -40.26 1.38 -4.86
N SER A 468 -41.18 0.97 -3.98
CA SER A 468 -42.66 0.83 -4.09
C SER A 468 -43.29 -0.49 -4.52
N ASP A 469 -43.89 -1.13 -3.50
CA ASP A 469 -45.32 -1.45 -3.35
C ASP A 469 -46.04 -2.24 -4.44
N SER A 470 -46.52 -3.45 -4.09
CA SER A 470 -47.93 -3.71 -3.73
C SER A 470 -48.33 -5.19 -3.89
N LEU A 471 -48.95 -5.73 -2.85
CA LEU A 471 -49.73 -6.98 -2.82
C LEU A 471 -51.04 -6.83 -3.64
N PRO A 472 -51.99 -7.80 -3.63
CA PRO A 472 -51.97 -9.19 -4.13
C PRO A 472 -53.23 -9.48 -4.99
N VAL A 473 -53.29 -10.57 -5.78
CA VAL A 473 -54.59 -11.14 -6.21
C VAL A 473 -54.52 -12.67 -6.34
N SER A 474 -55.32 -13.33 -5.51
CA SER A 474 -55.79 -14.71 -5.58
C SER A 474 -56.92 -14.89 -6.61
N LEU A 475 -57.11 -16.12 -7.13
CA LEU A 475 -58.37 -16.83 -7.46
C LEU A 475 -57.98 -17.99 -8.40
N SER A 476 -57.89 -19.23 -7.91
CA SER A 476 -58.94 -20.27 -7.97
C SER A 476 -59.50 -20.51 -9.38
N ASP A 477 -59.28 -21.69 -9.94
CA ASP A 477 -60.36 -22.67 -10.05
C ASP A 477 -59.89 -24.05 -10.49
N SER A 478 -60.55 -25.02 -9.90
CA SER A 478 -60.39 -26.46 -9.97
C SER A 478 -61.24 -27.12 -11.06
N LEU A 479 -60.89 -28.38 -11.38
CA LEU A 479 -61.70 -29.48 -11.95
C LEU A 479 -61.49 -29.78 -13.47
N PRO A 480 -61.82 -31.01 -13.96
CA PRO A 480 -60.83 -32.09 -14.11
C PRO A 480 -61.01 -32.88 -15.45
N VAL A 481 -60.39 -34.07 -15.53
CA VAL A 481 -60.77 -35.26 -16.34
C VAL A 481 -60.23 -35.36 -17.78
N SER A 482 -59.21 -36.23 -17.86
CA SER A 482 -58.89 -37.24 -18.88
C SER A 482 -59.78 -37.44 -20.10
N LEU A 483 -59.15 -37.64 -21.27
CA LEU A 483 -59.44 -38.76 -22.16
C LEU A 483 -58.27 -39.07 -23.12
N TYR A 484 -58.04 -40.37 -23.25
CA TYR A 484 -57.14 -41.11 -24.13
C TYR A 484 -57.21 -40.69 -25.61
N VAL A 485 -56.07 -40.74 -26.31
CA VAL A 485 -55.76 -41.74 -27.36
C VAL A 485 -54.34 -42.24 -27.15
#